data_AF-C2E6A7-F1
#
_entry.id   AF-C2E6A7-F1
#
_cell.length_a   1.000
_cell.length_b   1.000
_cell.length_c   1.000
_cell.angle_alpha   90.00
_cell.angle_beta   90.00
_cell.angle_gamma   90.00
#
_symmetry.space_group_name_H-M   'P 1'
#
loop_
_entity.id
_entity.type
_entity.pdbx_description
1 polymer ?
#
loop_
_entity_poly.entity_id
_entity_poly.type
_entity_poly.pdbx_seq_one_letter_code
_entity_poly.pdbx_strand_id
1 'polypeptide(L)'
;MGDRSGKSIVVESTETGLHVYDNPVNTLTNDPVFPAQVETLANFASVSPAQHKNTLVPNADINLYSRGLGTHHLPGGTDSNSRFIKASFVLAHSPKGNDEVENNVFEFTMYSDCMNLDKGILYFTTYDNNQINAVDMNNEDLDTSDLITYGLFKDQDIKFEN
;
A
#
# COMPACT_ATOMS: atom_id res chain seq x y z
N MET A 1 10.77 5.44 -5.84
CA MET A 1 12.04 4.98 -5.25
C MET A 1 12.11 5.47 -3.82
N GLY A 2 12.46 4.62 -2.85
CA GLY A 2 12.62 5.00 -1.44
C GLY A 2 14.03 4.73 -0.93
N ASP A 3 14.45 5.41 0.12
CA ASP A 3 15.75 5.21 0.76
C ASP A 3 15.63 4.84 2.26
N ARG A 4 16.77 4.53 2.89
CA ARG A 4 16.86 4.14 4.31
C ARG A 4 16.43 5.26 5.28
N SER A 5 16.36 6.51 4.83
CA SER A 5 15.87 7.62 5.66
C SER A 5 14.34 7.69 5.71
N GLY A 6 13.66 6.84 4.93
CA GLY A 6 12.21 6.88 4.77
C GLY A 6 11.73 7.95 3.79
N LYS A 7 12.65 8.60 3.07
CA LYS A 7 12.31 9.50 1.97
C LYS A 7 12.03 8.70 0.72
N SER A 8 11.08 9.18 -0.08
CA SER A 8 10.81 8.60 -1.38
C SER A 8 10.61 9.66 -2.44
N ILE A 9 10.87 9.27 -3.69
CA ILE A 9 10.64 10.07 -4.89
C ILE A 9 9.82 9.27 -5.90
N VAL A 10 9.07 9.98 -6.74
CA VAL A 10 8.38 9.45 -7.91
C VAL A 10 9.08 9.96 -9.16
N VAL A 11 9.30 9.07 -10.12
CA VAL A 11 9.92 9.40 -11.40
C VAL A 11 8.92 9.06 -12.50
N GLU A 12 8.51 10.05 -13.28
CA GLU A 12 7.54 9.90 -14.37
C GLU A 12 8.12 10.40 -15.69
N SER A 13 7.99 9.59 -16.72
CA SER A 13 8.34 9.98 -18.09
C SER A 13 7.06 10.39 -18.82
N THR A 14 6.96 11.66 -19.20
CA THR A 14 5.80 12.25 -19.89
C THR A 14 6.20 12.81 -21.25
N GLU A 15 5.24 13.31 -22.02
CA GLU A 15 5.52 14.03 -23.28
C GLU A 15 6.42 15.26 -23.10
N THR A 16 6.42 15.87 -21.91
CA THR A 16 7.25 17.05 -21.59
C THR A 16 8.63 16.68 -21.05
N GLY A 17 8.91 15.38 -20.87
CA GLY A 17 10.20 14.87 -20.42
C GLY A 17 10.10 14.04 -19.13
N LEU A 18 11.28 13.79 -18.56
CA LEU A 18 11.46 13.06 -17.31
C LEU A 18 11.28 14.01 -16.12
N HIS A 19 10.32 13.71 -15.26
CA HIS A 19 10.04 14.46 -14.03
C HIS A 19 10.42 13.64 -12.82
N VAL A 20 10.93 14.33 -11.79
CA VAL A 20 11.27 13.74 -10.51
C VAL A 20 10.57 14.56 -9.42
N TYR A 21 9.76 13.90 -8.62
CA TYR A 21 8.97 14.51 -7.54
C TYR A 21 9.37 13.93 -6.20
N ASP A 22 9.49 14.77 -5.18
CA ASP A 22 9.50 14.29 -3.80
C ASP A 22 8.12 13.68 -3.48
N ASN A 23 8.10 12.53 -2.79
CA ASN A 23 6.88 11.82 -2.43
C ASN A 23 6.66 11.86 -0.90
N PRO A 24 5.98 12.89 -0.38
CA PRO A 24 5.71 13.02 1.04
C PRO A 24 4.65 12.04 1.57
N VAL A 25 3.90 11.40 0.67
CA VAL A 25 2.80 10.47 1.02
C VAL A 25 3.20 9.00 0.92
N ASN A 26 4.43 8.71 0.47
CA ASN A 26 5.01 7.37 0.35
C ASN A 26 4.12 6.34 -0.37
N THR A 27 3.26 6.84 -1.26
CA THR A 27 2.28 6.05 -2.02
C THR A 27 2.37 6.47 -3.49
N LEU A 28 2.14 5.53 -4.40
CA LEU A 28 2.02 5.75 -5.83
C LEU A 28 1.15 4.63 -6.41
N THR A 29 0.32 4.93 -7.40
CA THR A 29 -0.39 3.91 -8.17
C THR A 29 -0.01 3.97 -9.65
N ASN A 30 -0.87 4.51 -10.51
CA ASN A 30 -0.67 4.51 -11.96
C ASN A 30 -0.92 5.90 -12.55
N ASP A 31 -2.05 6.08 -13.23
CA ASP A 31 -2.47 7.34 -13.87
C ASP A 31 -3.54 8.03 -12.98
N PRO A 32 -3.64 9.37 -12.91
CA PRO A 32 -2.90 10.43 -13.59
C PRO A 32 -1.48 10.65 -13.06
N VAL A 33 -0.74 11.63 -13.58
CA VAL A 33 0.57 12.04 -13.06
C VAL A 33 0.54 12.33 -11.56
N PHE A 34 1.65 12.06 -10.88
CA PHE A 34 1.74 12.10 -9.42
C PHE A 34 1.23 13.39 -8.75
N PRO A 35 1.54 14.61 -9.26
CA PRO A 35 0.98 15.84 -8.68
C PRO A 35 -0.56 15.86 -8.67
N ALA A 36 -1.20 15.36 -9.73
CA ALA A 36 -2.66 15.30 -9.80
C ALA A 36 -3.22 14.28 -8.79
N GLN A 37 -2.55 13.12 -8.61
CA GLN A 37 -2.93 12.16 -7.56
C GLN A 37 -2.87 12.82 -6.18
N VAL A 38 -1.81 13.57 -5.87
CA VAL A 38 -1.66 14.28 -4.59
C VAL A 38 -2.76 15.34 -4.40
N GLU A 39 -3.10 16.11 -5.43
CA GLU A 39 -4.18 17.09 -5.38
C GLU A 39 -5.53 16.45 -5.01
N THR A 40 -5.80 15.23 -5.49
CA THR A 40 -7.07 14.54 -5.17
C THR A 40 -7.25 14.26 -3.68
N LEU A 41 -6.18 14.20 -2.87
CA LEU A 41 -6.26 14.00 -1.42
C LEU A 41 -7.07 15.10 -0.73
N ALA A 42 -7.06 16.33 -1.26
CA ALA A 42 -7.82 17.45 -0.71
C ALA A 42 -9.33 17.17 -0.63
N ASN A 43 -9.87 16.39 -1.59
CA ASN A 43 -11.29 16.01 -1.61
C ASN A 43 -11.68 15.12 -0.42
N PHE A 44 -10.69 14.48 0.24
CA PHE A 44 -10.90 13.51 1.31
C PHE A 44 -10.36 14.01 2.65
N ALA A 45 -10.03 15.30 2.78
CA ALA A 45 -9.44 15.88 4.00
C ALA A 45 -10.32 15.73 5.26
N SER A 46 -11.62 15.45 5.12
CA SER A 46 -12.56 15.20 6.22
C SER A 46 -12.60 13.75 6.70
N VAL A 47 -11.99 12.82 5.95
CA VAL A 47 -11.89 11.41 6.30
C VAL A 47 -11.01 11.28 7.55
N SER A 48 -11.44 10.45 8.50
CA SER A 48 -10.74 10.27 9.78
C SER A 48 -10.79 8.81 10.25
N PRO A 49 -9.74 8.28 10.89
CA PRO A 49 -9.80 6.97 11.55
C PRO A 49 -10.63 7.01 12.84
N ALA A 50 -10.91 8.19 13.37
CA ALA A 50 -11.67 8.36 14.60
C ALA A 50 -13.18 8.29 14.38
N GLN A 51 -13.91 7.85 15.39
CA GLN A 51 -15.36 7.97 15.41
C GLN A 51 -15.75 9.45 15.51
N HIS A 52 -16.56 9.92 14.57
CA HIS A 52 -17.02 11.31 14.56
C HIS A 52 -17.93 11.63 15.74
N LYS A 53 -17.97 12.91 16.12
CA LYS A 53 -19.02 13.44 17.02
C LYS A 53 -20.20 13.90 16.17
N ASN A 54 -21.41 13.81 16.72
CA ASN A 54 -22.59 14.37 16.07
C ASN A 54 -22.48 15.89 15.98
N THR A 55 -22.28 16.40 14.76
CA THR A 55 -22.32 17.83 14.43
C THR A 55 -23.52 18.19 13.55
N LEU A 56 -24.27 17.20 13.07
CA LEU A 56 -25.40 17.40 12.15
C LEU A 56 -26.63 17.93 12.89
N VAL A 57 -26.97 17.32 14.03
CA VAL A 57 -28.10 17.71 14.87
C VAL A 57 -27.65 17.76 16.33
N PRO A 58 -27.02 18.84 16.80
CA PRO A 58 -26.31 18.89 18.09
C PRO A 58 -27.16 18.53 19.32
N ASN A 59 -28.47 18.77 19.24
CA ASN A 59 -29.40 18.54 20.35
C ASN A 59 -30.07 17.15 20.31
N ALA A 60 -29.76 16.33 19.30
CA ALA A 60 -30.24 14.95 19.22
C ALA A 60 -29.14 13.99 19.70
N ASP A 61 -29.52 13.06 20.57
CA ASP A 61 -28.67 11.93 20.93
C ASP A 61 -28.70 10.91 19.79
N ILE A 62 -27.76 11.03 18.85
CA ILE A 62 -27.62 10.13 17.71
C ILE A 62 -26.71 8.98 18.09
N ASN A 63 -27.28 7.78 18.17
CA ASN A 63 -26.50 6.57 18.38
C ASN A 63 -25.70 6.20 17.12
N LEU A 64 -24.37 6.28 17.19
CA LEU A 64 -23.49 5.83 16.11
C LEU A 64 -23.39 4.30 16.14
N TYR A 65 -24.11 3.67 15.22
CA TYR A 65 -24.40 2.24 15.24
C TYR A 65 -23.26 1.33 14.76
N SER A 66 -22.18 1.87 14.20
CA SER A 66 -21.05 1.11 13.69
C SER A 66 -19.72 1.80 13.97
N ARG A 67 -18.62 1.05 13.88
CA ARG A 67 -17.25 1.59 13.85
C ARG A 67 -16.87 1.98 12.42
N GLY A 68 -15.93 2.92 12.28
CA GLY A 68 -15.42 3.32 10.97
C GLY A 68 -16.32 4.30 10.22
N LEU A 69 -17.33 4.90 10.86
CA LEU A 69 -18.14 5.95 10.22
C LEU A 69 -17.27 7.18 9.83
N GLY A 70 -16.10 7.32 10.44
CA GLY A 70 -15.06 8.28 10.07
C GLY A 70 -14.53 8.15 8.65
N THR A 71 -14.55 6.92 8.11
CA THR A 71 -14.01 6.57 6.80
C THR A 71 -15.08 6.40 5.72
N HIS A 72 -16.33 6.80 6.00
CA HIS A 72 -17.46 6.61 5.09
C HIS A 72 -17.25 7.16 3.68
N HIS A 73 -16.46 8.22 3.54
CA HIS A 73 -16.18 8.85 2.25
C HIS A 73 -14.93 8.30 1.54
N LEU A 74 -14.27 7.27 2.07
CA LEU A 74 -13.19 6.62 1.34
C LEU A 74 -13.73 5.96 0.07
N PRO A 75 -13.04 6.11 -1.06
CA PRO A 75 -13.47 5.50 -2.31
C PRO A 75 -13.33 3.97 -2.25
N GLY A 76 -14.37 3.27 -2.70
CA GLY A 76 -14.39 1.81 -2.83
C GLY A 76 -13.90 1.29 -4.18
N GLY A 77 -13.63 2.18 -5.15
CA GLY A 77 -13.25 1.81 -6.51
C GLY A 77 -11.90 1.12 -6.61
N THR A 78 -11.70 0.38 -7.71
CA THR A 78 -10.44 -0.28 -8.08
C THR A 78 -9.61 0.54 -9.06
N ASP A 79 -10.11 1.70 -9.49
CA ASP A 79 -9.34 2.63 -10.33
C ASP A 79 -8.13 3.21 -9.57
N SER A 80 -7.19 3.73 -10.34
CA SER A 80 -5.89 4.21 -9.85
C SER A 80 -6.01 5.28 -8.76
N ASN A 81 -6.93 6.24 -8.89
CA ASN A 81 -7.13 7.29 -7.90
C ASN A 81 -7.78 6.72 -6.63
N SER A 82 -8.81 5.88 -6.77
CA SER A 82 -9.43 5.23 -5.60
C SER A 82 -8.42 4.43 -4.78
N ARG A 83 -7.53 3.68 -5.45
CA ARG A 83 -6.45 2.94 -4.79
C ARG A 83 -5.41 3.85 -4.16
N PHE A 84 -5.04 4.95 -4.82
CA PHE A 84 -4.09 5.92 -4.28
C PHE A 84 -4.58 6.55 -2.98
N ILE A 85 -5.84 7.01 -2.96
CA ILE A 85 -6.47 7.60 -1.77
C ILE A 85 -6.53 6.56 -0.63
N LYS A 86 -7.00 5.35 -0.94
CA LYS A 86 -7.16 4.29 0.06
C LYS A 86 -5.81 3.85 0.64
N ALA A 87 -4.82 3.58 -0.22
CA ALA A 87 -3.47 3.20 0.21
C ALA A 87 -2.80 4.31 1.03
N SER A 88 -2.90 5.57 0.61
CA SER A 88 -2.35 6.71 1.35
C SER A 88 -2.96 6.84 2.74
N PHE A 89 -4.29 6.70 2.84
CA PHE A 89 -4.99 6.77 4.12
C PHE A 89 -4.62 5.59 5.04
N VAL A 90 -4.61 4.36 4.51
CA VAL A 90 -4.27 3.16 5.27
C VAL A 90 -2.82 3.22 5.73
N LEU A 91 -1.87 3.63 4.87
CA LEU A 91 -0.46 3.78 5.23
C LEU A 91 -0.27 4.78 6.39
N ALA A 92 -1.03 5.87 6.40
CA ALA A 92 -0.94 6.90 7.43
C ALA A 92 -1.57 6.50 8.78
N HIS A 93 -2.54 5.57 8.79
CA HIS A 93 -3.38 5.31 9.98
C HIS A 93 -3.44 3.84 10.42
N SER A 94 -2.93 2.90 9.63
CA SER A 94 -2.95 1.48 9.98
C SER A 94 -2.00 1.20 11.15
N PRO A 95 -2.48 0.52 12.22
CA PRO A 95 -1.58 -0.10 13.18
C PRO A 95 -0.76 -1.15 12.44
N LYS A 96 0.55 -1.20 12.67
CA LYS A 96 1.42 -2.16 11.99
C LYS A 96 0.95 -3.60 12.22
N GLY A 97 0.44 -4.24 11.16
CA GLY A 97 0.27 -5.69 11.00
C GLY A 97 -1.14 -6.27 11.24
N ASN A 98 -2.02 -6.23 10.23
CA ASN A 98 -3.13 -7.17 9.88
C ASN A 98 -4.06 -6.51 8.85
N ASP A 99 -4.64 -7.21 7.84
CA ASP A 99 -5.99 -6.92 7.26
C ASP A 99 -6.42 -7.82 6.06
N GLU A 100 -7.75 -8.02 5.90
CA GLU A 100 -8.52 -8.71 4.83
C GLU A 100 -9.64 -7.76 4.29
N VAL A 101 -10.11 -7.92 3.03
CA VAL A 101 -10.82 -6.86 2.26
C VAL A 101 -12.36 -6.96 2.14
N GLU A 102 -13.02 -7.95 1.51
CA GLU A 102 -14.51 -8.16 1.57
C GLU A 102 -14.98 -9.45 0.85
N ASN A 103 -16.31 -9.71 0.84
CA ASN A 103 -16.94 -10.97 0.40
C ASN A 103 -17.13 -11.08 -1.13
N ASN A 104 -16.44 -12.04 -1.75
CA ASN A 104 -16.58 -12.51 -3.16
C ASN A 104 -16.18 -11.54 -4.29
N VAL A 105 -15.37 -10.52 -4.02
CA VAL A 105 -14.65 -9.75 -5.06
C VAL A 105 -13.24 -9.46 -4.56
N PHE A 106 -12.23 -9.85 -5.34
CA PHE A 106 -10.83 -9.65 -4.98
C PHE A 106 -10.12 -8.85 -6.07
N GLU A 107 -9.46 -7.77 -5.67
CA GLU A 107 -8.34 -7.23 -6.41
C GLU A 107 -7.13 -8.14 -6.11
N PHE A 108 -6.61 -8.83 -7.12
CA PHE A 108 -5.57 -9.82 -6.90
C PHE A 108 -4.20 -9.15 -6.88
N THR A 109 -3.65 -8.98 -5.69
CA THR A 109 -2.22 -8.73 -5.53
C THR A 109 -1.49 -10.02 -5.89
N MET A 110 -0.98 -10.10 -7.13
CA MET A 110 -0.25 -11.28 -7.63
C MET A 110 0.93 -11.66 -6.73
N TYR A 111 1.60 -10.65 -6.20
CA TYR A 111 2.60 -10.77 -5.16
C TYR A 111 2.62 -9.48 -4.36
N SER A 112 2.86 -9.60 -3.05
CA SER A 112 3.12 -8.48 -2.15
C SER A 112 4.58 -8.55 -1.76
N ASP A 113 5.38 -7.55 -2.11
CA ASP A 113 6.77 -7.47 -1.70
C ASP A 113 7.03 -6.30 -0.74
N CYS A 114 8.07 -6.47 0.07
CA CYS A 114 8.58 -5.46 0.97
C CYS A 114 10.08 -5.66 1.11
N MET A 115 10.87 -4.61 0.91
CA MET A 115 12.32 -4.68 1.03
C MET A 115 12.80 -4.01 2.32
N ASN A 116 13.58 -4.73 3.12
CA ASN A 116 14.36 -4.14 4.19
C ASN A 116 15.67 -3.58 3.63
N LEU A 117 15.73 -2.27 3.45
CA LEU A 117 16.87 -1.59 2.84
C LEU A 117 18.16 -1.63 3.68
N ASP A 118 18.05 -1.73 5.01
CA ASP A 118 19.21 -1.81 5.89
C ASP A 118 19.89 -3.17 5.80
N LYS A 119 19.09 -4.23 5.72
CA LYS A 119 19.55 -5.60 5.65
C LYS A 119 19.75 -6.12 4.21
N GLY A 120 19.23 -5.43 3.19
CA GLY A 120 19.28 -5.93 1.81
C GLY A 120 18.42 -7.17 1.60
N ILE A 121 17.31 -7.30 2.35
CA ILE A 121 16.44 -8.47 2.26
C ILE A 121 15.14 -8.09 1.56
N LEU A 122 14.83 -8.79 0.47
CA LEU A 122 13.53 -8.73 -0.19
C LEU A 122 12.62 -9.79 0.43
N TYR A 123 11.54 -9.35 1.07
CA TYR A 123 10.46 -10.22 1.52
C TYR A 123 9.33 -10.20 0.51
N PHE A 124 8.73 -11.35 0.22
CA PHE A 124 7.56 -11.40 -0.65
C PHE A 124 6.62 -12.55 -0.30
N THR A 125 5.33 -12.33 -0.54
CA THR A 125 4.32 -13.40 -0.67
C THR A 125 3.79 -13.37 -2.09
N THR A 126 3.24 -14.49 -2.54
CA THR A 126 2.51 -14.55 -3.82
C THR A 126 1.05 -14.82 -3.54
N TYR A 127 0.19 -14.57 -4.52
CA TYR A 127 -1.22 -14.91 -4.41
C TYR A 127 -1.44 -16.38 -4.06
N ASP A 128 -0.65 -17.28 -4.66
CA ASP A 128 -0.76 -18.73 -4.46
C ASP A 128 -0.03 -19.23 -3.20
N ASN A 129 0.85 -18.40 -2.62
CA ASN A 129 1.61 -18.74 -1.42
C ASN A 129 1.75 -17.54 -0.47
N ASN A 130 0.95 -17.56 0.60
CA ASN A 130 0.93 -16.54 1.65
C ASN A 130 2.08 -16.70 2.67
N GLN A 131 2.91 -17.75 2.58
CA GLN A 131 4.11 -17.84 3.40
C GLN A 131 5.09 -16.73 3.00
N ILE A 132 5.65 -16.03 3.99
CA ILE A 132 6.65 -15.00 3.74
C ILE A 132 7.93 -15.69 3.25
N ASN A 133 8.31 -15.38 2.01
CA ASN A 133 9.58 -15.75 1.41
C ASN A 133 10.57 -14.60 1.58
N ALA A 134 11.86 -14.91 1.65
CA ALA A 134 12.91 -13.89 1.77
C ALA A 134 14.11 -14.24 0.89
N VAL A 135 14.65 -13.24 0.20
CA VAL A 135 15.92 -13.29 -0.52
C VAL A 135 16.85 -12.26 0.13
N ASP A 136 17.94 -12.72 0.74
CA ASP A 136 18.98 -11.88 1.32
C ASP A 136 20.10 -11.70 0.29
N MET A 137 20.24 -10.48 -0.25
CA MET A 137 21.23 -10.20 -1.28
C MET A 137 22.67 -10.39 -0.80
N ASN A 138 22.95 -10.26 0.50
CA ASN A 138 24.30 -10.36 1.02
C ASN A 138 24.78 -11.82 1.15
N ASN A 139 23.91 -12.79 0.89
CA ASN A 139 24.27 -14.20 0.83
C ASN A 139 24.67 -14.66 -0.57
N GLU A 140 24.64 -13.77 -1.56
CA GLU A 140 24.99 -14.05 -2.95
C GLU A 140 26.30 -13.35 -3.35
N ASP A 141 26.92 -13.81 -4.44
CA ASP A 141 28.08 -13.13 -5.04
C ASP A 141 27.62 -11.87 -5.79
N LEU A 142 27.93 -10.71 -5.24
CA LEU A 142 27.55 -9.42 -5.81
C LEU A 142 28.45 -8.97 -6.97
N ASP A 143 29.59 -9.64 -7.19
CA ASP A 143 30.55 -9.33 -8.26
C ASP A 143 30.37 -10.25 -9.49
N THR A 144 29.41 -11.17 -9.44
CA THR A 144 29.08 -12.06 -10.56
C THR A 144 28.60 -11.29 -11.80
N SER A 145 28.90 -11.82 -12.98
CA SER A 145 28.35 -11.31 -14.25
C SER A 145 27.00 -11.91 -14.63
N ASP A 146 26.60 -12.99 -13.96
CA ASP A 146 25.40 -13.76 -14.29
C ASP A 146 24.22 -13.38 -13.38
N LEU A 147 23.02 -13.32 -13.97
CA LEU A 147 21.81 -13.07 -13.20
C LEU A 147 21.50 -14.23 -12.25
N ILE A 148 21.37 -13.91 -10.96
CA ILE A 148 20.86 -14.84 -9.95
C ILE A 148 19.34 -14.71 -9.92
N THR A 149 18.63 -15.81 -10.18
CA THR A 149 17.17 -15.82 -10.29
C THR A 149 16.54 -16.83 -9.35
N TYR A 150 15.45 -16.44 -8.68
CA TYR A 150 14.63 -17.33 -7.87
C TYR A 150 13.26 -17.49 -8.54
N GLY A 151 12.79 -18.73 -8.63
CA GLY A 151 11.47 -19.04 -9.20
C GLY A 151 10.34 -18.58 -8.27
N LEU A 152 9.25 -18.09 -8.85
CA LEU A 152 8.04 -17.82 -8.09
C LEU A 152 7.31 -19.13 -7.77
N PHE A 153 6.98 -19.34 -6.50
CA PHE A 153 6.22 -20.49 -6.03
C PHE A 153 4.76 -20.37 -6.45
N LYS A 154 4.13 -21.50 -6.78
CA LYS A 154 2.73 -21.58 -7.24
C LYS A 154 1.85 -22.46 -6.36
N ASP A 155 2.43 -23.05 -5.33
CA ASP A 155 1.72 -23.89 -4.37
C ASP A 155 1.87 -23.28 -2.98
N GLN A 156 0.81 -23.37 -2.18
CA GLN A 156 0.80 -22.86 -0.81
C GLN A 156 1.68 -23.73 0.09
N ASP A 157 2.66 -23.14 0.75
CA ASP A 157 3.44 -23.82 1.77
C ASP A 157 2.65 -23.90 3.07
N ILE A 158 2.28 -25.13 3.46
CA ILE A 158 1.50 -25.42 4.66
C ILE A 158 2.39 -26.15 5.66
N LYS A 159 2.62 -25.54 6.82
CA LYS A 159 3.26 -26.19 7.96
C LYS A 159 2.24 -27.04 8.72
N PHE A 160 2.39 -28.36 8.70
CA PHE A 160 1.65 -29.28 9.56
C PHE A 160 2.32 -29.35 10.94
N GLU A 161 1.55 -29.14 12.02
CA GLU A 161 2.05 -29.14 13.40
C GLU A 161 1.98 -30.53 14.07
N ASN A 162 1.59 -31.56 13.31
CA ASN A 162 1.35 -32.92 13.79
C ASN A 162 2.13 -33.98 13.01
#